data_AF-A0A2N1P812-F1
#
_entry.id   AF-A0A2N1P812-F1
#
_cell.length_a   1.000
_cell.length_b   1.000
_cell.length_c   1.000
_cell.angle_alpha   90.00
_cell.angle_beta   90.00
_cell.angle_gamma   90.00
#
_symmetry.space_group_name_H-M   'P 1'
#
loop_
_entity.id
_entity.type
_entity.pdbx_description
1 polymer ?
#
loop_
_entity_poly.entity_id
_entity_poly.type
_entity_poly.pdbx_seq_one_letter_code
_entity_poly.pdbx_strand_id
1 'polypeptide(L)'
;MKRETYKAAAKRFITIALFGLLLIPVTGEIVRAQISQTEEREITAAIQAEIIDSFSAALNEIYVFPDVAKKMEKHLRKRLKEKAYDDKKTPGAFADALTTDLQEISKDKHLGVRQVTPEFVENYLGDTLTDDAREEDLRRKEYKNFDFIKVERLNGNVGYLKFNSFEEAETGGATAVAALNFLAHVDVLIIDLRDNGGGEPSMIQLITSYFFDYPVHLNSFYIRQLDSIQQFWTQAYVEGPRMSDVDL
;
A
#
# COMPACT_ATOMS: atom_id res chain seq x y z
N MET A 1 11.84 15.71 4.30
CA MET A 1 12.33 15.69 2.89
C MET A 1 12.13 14.33 2.19
N LYS A 2 12.33 13.18 2.85
CA LYS A 2 12.07 11.84 2.25
C LYS A 2 10.57 11.48 2.14
N ARG A 3 9.72 11.74 3.15
CA ARG A 3 8.27 11.42 3.11
C ARG A 3 7.53 12.00 1.87
N GLU A 4 7.85 13.24 1.50
CA GLU A 4 7.27 13.92 0.32
C GLU A 4 7.66 13.28 -1.02
N THR A 5 8.90 12.77 -1.13
CA THR A 5 9.37 12.10 -2.35
C THR A 5 8.69 10.74 -2.55
N TYR A 6 8.35 10.05 -1.46
CA TYR A 6 7.62 8.78 -1.48
C TYR A 6 6.13 8.98 -1.78
N LYS A 7 5.49 9.99 -1.16
CA LYS A 7 4.12 10.39 -1.51
C LYS A 7 4.03 10.76 -2.98
N ALA A 8 5.00 11.50 -3.53
CA ALA A 8 5.03 11.86 -4.96
C ALA A 8 5.21 10.64 -5.90
N ALA A 9 6.01 9.64 -5.51
CA ALA A 9 6.17 8.39 -6.25
C ALA A 9 4.89 7.53 -6.24
N ALA A 10 4.23 7.40 -5.08
CA ALA A 10 2.92 6.76 -4.94
C ALA A 10 1.81 7.52 -5.70
N LYS A 11 1.92 8.86 -5.79
CA LYS A 11 1.04 9.71 -6.60
C LYS A 11 1.12 9.41 -8.09
N ARG A 12 2.30 9.03 -8.57
CA ARG A 12 2.52 8.60 -9.97
C ARG A 12 2.10 7.16 -10.25
N PHE A 13 2.03 6.31 -9.23
CA PHE A 13 1.53 4.92 -9.34
C PHE A 13 0.09 4.81 -9.88
N ILE A 14 -0.71 5.86 -9.75
CA ILE A 14 -2.15 5.86 -10.11
C ILE A 14 -2.47 6.80 -11.30
N THR A 15 -1.59 7.74 -11.65
CA THR A 15 -1.95 8.87 -12.54
C THR A 15 -1.72 8.63 -14.05
N ILE A 16 -1.43 7.41 -14.53
CA ILE A 16 -1.19 7.21 -15.97
C ILE A 16 -2.27 6.33 -16.64
N ALA A 17 -3.52 6.83 -16.62
CA ALA A 17 -4.53 6.67 -17.67
C ALA A 17 -5.81 7.48 -17.32
N LEU A 18 -5.70 8.82 -17.24
CA LEU A 18 -6.86 9.71 -17.15
C LEU A 18 -6.97 10.50 -18.47
N PHE A 19 -7.73 9.96 -19.43
CA PHE A 19 -8.10 10.68 -20.65
C PHE A 19 -9.46 11.35 -20.49
N GLY A 20 -9.44 12.65 -20.17
CA GLY A 20 -10.56 13.58 -20.36
C GLY A 20 -10.26 14.49 -21.55
N LEU A 21 -10.84 14.21 -22.72
CA LEU A 21 -10.74 15.08 -23.89
C LEU A 21 -11.56 16.36 -23.66
N LEU A 22 -10.88 17.50 -23.58
CA LEU A 22 -11.47 18.83 -23.46
C LEU A 22 -11.91 19.32 -24.86
N LEU A 23 -13.21 19.55 -25.07
CA LEU A 23 -13.73 20.28 -26.24
C LEU A 23 -14.50 21.52 -25.79
N ILE A 24 -14.13 22.64 -26.40
CA ILE A 24 -14.49 24.05 -26.15
C ILE A 24 -15.99 24.32 -26.42
N PRO A 25 -16.64 25.30 -25.75
CA PRO A 25 -18.09 25.35 -25.58
C PRO A 25 -18.78 25.99 -26.78
N VAL A 26 -19.89 25.38 -27.22
CA VAL A 26 -20.96 26.08 -27.93
C VAL A 26 -22.05 26.38 -26.91
N THR A 27 -22.40 27.65 -26.87
CA THR A 27 -23.30 28.33 -25.94
C THR A 27 -24.75 27.85 -25.99
N GLY A 28 -25.41 27.86 -24.83
CA GLY A 28 -26.84 28.21 -24.74
C GLY A 28 -27.78 27.04 -24.41
N GLU A 29 -28.06 26.88 -23.12
CA GLU A 29 -29.38 26.55 -22.55
C GLU A 29 -30.34 25.72 -23.43
N ILE A 30 -30.14 24.40 -23.46
CA ILE A 30 -31.09 23.28 -23.64
C ILE A 30 -30.12 22.08 -23.66
N VAL A 31 -29.85 21.39 -22.57
CA VAL A 31 -30.60 20.20 -22.12
C VAL A 31 -30.26 20.00 -20.63
N ARG A 32 -31.14 20.43 -19.73
CA ARG A 32 -31.04 20.14 -18.29
C ARG A 32 -31.74 18.81 -17.91
N ALA A 33 -31.93 17.91 -18.89
CA ALA A 33 -32.69 16.66 -18.75
C ALA A 33 -31.94 15.41 -19.23
N GLN A 34 -30.60 15.46 -19.35
CA GLN A 34 -29.74 14.28 -19.57
C GLN A 34 -28.54 14.34 -18.62
N ILE A 35 -28.80 14.32 -17.32
CA ILE A 35 -27.77 14.05 -16.30
C ILE A 35 -28.30 12.94 -15.40
N SER A 36 -28.58 11.79 -16.00
CA SER A 36 -28.85 10.54 -15.27
C SER A 36 -28.64 9.31 -16.16
N GLN A 37 -27.56 9.33 -16.94
CA GLN A 37 -26.97 8.12 -17.49
C GLN A 37 -25.46 8.33 -17.45
N THR A 38 -24.79 7.69 -16.51
CA THR A 38 -23.39 7.33 -16.67
C THR A 38 -23.37 6.36 -17.85
N GLU A 39 -23.32 6.85 -19.08
CA GLU A 39 -23.00 6.00 -20.22
C GLU A 39 -21.62 5.41 -19.89
N GLU A 40 -21.58 4.11 -19.60
CA GLU A 40 -20.35 3.35 -19.59
C GLU A 40 -19.71 3.54 -20.96
N ARG A 41 -18.75 4.47 -21.05
CA ARG A 41 -18.02 4.71 -22.28
C ARG A 41 -17.35 3.41 -22.68
N GLU A 42 -17.81 2.87 -23.80
CA GLU A 42 -17.26 1.64 -24.37
C GLU A 42 -15.77 1.81 -24.62
N ILE A 43 -14.97 0.86 -24.16
CA ILE A 43 -13.54 0.82 -24.43
C ILE A 43 -13.35 0.37 -25.88
N THR A 44 -12.95 1.32 -26.72
CA THR A 44 -12.60 1.07 -28.13
C THR A 44 -11.18 0.50 -28.25
N ALA A 45 -10.87 -0.15 -29.37
CA ALA A 45 -9.53 -0.68 -29.63
C ALA A 45 -8.43 0.41 -29.59
N ALA A 46 -8.76 1.66 -29.98
CA ALA A 46 -7.84 2.79 -29.88
C ALA A 46 -7.52 3.12 -28.41
N ILE A 47 -8.55 3.13 -27.55
CA ILE A 47 -8.38 3.35 -26.11
C ILE A 47 -7.59 2.19 -25.47
N GLN A 48 -7.83 0.94 -25.87
CA GLN A 48 -7.05 -0.21 -25.38
C GLN A 48 -5.57 -0.08 -25.72
N ALA A 49 -5.25 0.34 -26.95
CA ALA A 49 -3.87 0.55 -27.39
C ALA A 49 -3.17 1.63 -26.56
N GLU A 50 -3.84 2.76 -26.35
CA GLU A 50 -3.33 3.87 -25.55
C GLU A 50 -3.11 3.48 -24.08
N ILE A 51 -4.05 2.74 -23.48
CA ILE A 51 -3.89 2.20 -22.12
C ILE A 51 -2.70 1.25 -22.03
N ILE A 52 -2.54 0.33 -22.99
CA ILE A 52 -1.42 -0.62 -23.00
C ILE A 52 -0.08 0.10 -23.17
N ASP A 53 -0.01 1.12 -24.03
CA ASP A 53 1.19 1.92 -24.21
C ASP A 53 1.58 2.66 -22.92
N SER A 54 0.61 3.35 -22.32
CA SER A 54 0.75 4.08 -21.06
C SER A 54 1.18 3.16 -19.92
N PHE A 55 0.47 2.05 -19.73
CA PHE A 55 0.75 1.09 -18.67
C PHE A 55 2.11 0.43 -18.86
N SER A 56 2.47 0.07 -20.09
CA SER A 56 3.79 -0.51 -20.39
C SER A 56 4.91 0.47 -20.07
N ALA A 57 4.75 1.76 -20.38
CA ALA A 57 5.73 2.78 -20.01
C ALA A 57 5.91 2.87 -18.49
N ALA A 58 4.81 2.97 -17.75
CA ALA A 58 4.83 3.01 -16.28
C ALA A 58 5.49 1.75 -15.69
N LEU A 59 5.10 0.57 -16.17
CA LEU A 59 5.61 -0.72 -15.73
C LEU A 59 7.13 -0.81 -15.90
N ASN A 60 7.67 -0.37 -17.02
CA ASN A 60 9.12 -0.39 -17.27
C ASN A 60 9.90 0.64 -16.44
N GLU A 61 9.25 1.74 -16.04
CA GLU A 61 9.84 2.75 -15.17
C GLU A 61 9.91 2.27 -13.72
N ILE A 62 8.82 1.68 -13.20
CA ILE A 62 8.63 1.50 -11.76
C ILE A 62 8.66 0.05 -11.27
N TYR A 63 8.43 -0.94 -12.14
CA TYR A 63 8.37 -2.33 -11.68
C TYR A 63 9.75 -2.84 -11.27
N VAL A 64 9.80 -3.51 -10.13
CA VAL A 64 11.05 -3.88 -9.46
C VAL A 64 11.93 -4.84 -10.28
N PHE A 65 11.33 -5.61 -11.18
CA PHE A 65 12.04 -6.55 -12.06
C PHE A 65 12.03 -6.06 -13.53
N PRO A 66 13.06 -5.34 -14.01
CA PRO A 66 13.03 -4.70 -15.34
C PRO A 66 12.87 -5.70 -16.49
N ASP A 67 13.52 -6.86 -16.41
CA ASP A 67 13.41 -7.91 -17.43
C ASP A 67 11.99 -8.50 -17.50
N VAL A 68 11.32 -8.59 -16.36
CA VAL A 68 9.94 -9.10 -16.28
C VAL A 68 8.97 -8.04 -16.81
N ALA A 69 9.20 -6.75 -16.51
CA ALA A 69 8.44 -5.64 -17.08
C ALA A 69 8.50 -5.64 -18.62
N LYS A 70 9.69 -5.84 -19.20
CA LYS A 70 9.86 -5.95 -20.65
C LYS A 70 9.13 -7.15 -21.25
N LYS A 71 9.11 -8.30 -20.56
CA LYS A 71 8.33 -9.47 -21.00
C LYS A 71 6.83 -9.20 -20.96
N MET A 72 6.34 -8.54 -19.91
CA MET A 72 4.94 -8.13 -19.77
C MET A 72 4.52 -7.17 -20.88
N GLU A 73 5.29 -6.10 -21.14
CA GLU A 73 5.06 -5.18 -22.26
C GLU A 73 4.94 -5.94 -23.59
N LYS A 74 5.92 -6.80 -23.89
CA LYS A 74 5.94 -7.58 -25.14
C LYS A 74 4.70 -8.48 -25.25
N HIS A 75 4.28 -9.10 -24.15
CA HIS A 75 3.10 -9.94 -24.10
C HIS A 75 1.83 -9.14 -24.36
N LEU A 76 1.61 -8.03 -23.65
CA LEU A 76 0.43 -7.18 -23.83
C LEU A 76 0.32 -6.64 -25.27
N ARG A 77 1.42 -6.15 -25.84
CA ARG A 77 1.46 -5.68 -27.24
C ARG A 77 1.14 -6.79 -28.24
N LYS A 78 1.62 -8.00 -27.99
CA LYS A 78 1.30 -9.17 -28.82
C LYS A 78 -0.20 -9.48 -28.77
N ARG A 79 -0.78 -9.55 -27.57
CA ARG A 79 -2.21 -9.83 -27.34
C ARG A 79 -3.10 -8.79 -28.02
N LEU A 80 -2.72 -7.51 -27.92
CA LEU A 80 -3.40 -6.41 -28.62
C LEU A 80 -3.37 -6.60 -30.14
N LYS A 81 -2.21 -6.92 -30.73
CA LYS A 81 -2.08 -7.18 -32.18
C LYS A 81 -2.92 -8.38 -32.63
N GLU A 82 -3.04 -9.39 -31.78
CA GLU A 82 -3.86 -10.59 -32.00
C GLU A 82 -5.35 -10.34 -31.73
N LYS A 83 -5.77 -9.09 -31.45
CA LYS A 83 -7.15 -8.70 -31.19
C LYS A 83 -7.77 -9.43 -30.00
N ALA A 84 -6.94 -9.87 -29.05
CA ALA A 84 -7.39 -10.64 -27.90
C ALA A 84 -8.24 -9.85 -26.90
N TYR A 85 -8.30 -8.52 -27.04
CA TYR A 85 -9.08 -7.63 -26.20
C TYR A 85 -10.30 -7.04 -26.92
N ASP A 86 -10.56 -7.38 -28.18
CA ASP A 86 -11.62 -6.75 -28.99
C ASP A 86 -13.02 -6.91 -28.36
N ASP A 87 -13.26 -7.97 -27.59
CA ASP A 87 -14.50 -8.25 -26.88
C ASP A 87 -14.58 -7.62 -25.47
N LYS A 88 -13.48 -7.03 -24.97
CA LYS A 88 -13.39 -6.41 -23.64
C LYS A 88 -13.81 -4.95 -23.71
N LYS A 89 -15.12 -4.75 -23.90
CA LYS A 89 -15.74 -3.44 -24.15
C LYS A 89 -15.96 -2.58 -22.90
N THR A 90 -15.87 -3.16 -21.71
CA THR A 90 -16.00 -2.40 -20.45
C THR A 90 -14.64 -2.22 -19.78
N PRO A 91 -14.42 -1.13 -19.03
CA PRO A 91 -13.17 -0.92 -18.33
C PRO A 91 -12.84 -2.03 -17.32
N GLY A 92 -13.83 -2.53 -16.58
CA GLY A 92 -13.64 -3.66 -15.67
C GLY A 92 -13.18 -4.93 -16.41
N ALA A 93 -13.88 -5.33 -17.47
CA ALA A 93 -13.51 -6.53 -18.22
C ALA A 93 -12.12 -6.44 -18.86
N PHE A 94 -11.72 -5.25 -19.30
CA PHE A 94 -10.37 -5.03 -19.84
C PHE A 94 -9.31 -5.05 -18.74
N ALA A 95 -9.57 -4.43 -17.58
CA ALA A 95 -8.66 -4.44 -16.43
C ALA A 95 -8.42 -5.86 -15.88
N ASP A 96 -9.46 -6.70 -15.81
CA ASP A 96 -9.34 -8.10 -15.39
C ASP A 96 -8.50 -8.92 -16.39
N ALA A 97 -8.70 -8.70 -17.69
CA ALA A 97 -7.91 -9.33 -18.74
C ALA A 97 -6.43 -8.93 -18.67
N LEU A 98 -6.14 -7.63 -18.53
CA LEU A 98 -4.77 -7.14 -18.36
C LEU A 98 -4.12 -7.72 -17.10
N THR A 99 -4.84 -7.76 -15.98
CA THR A 99 -4.34 -8.34 -14.73
C THR A 99 -3.97 -9.80 -14.91
N THR A 100 -4.82 -10.58 -15.57
CA THR A 100 -4.57 -12.00 -15.85
C THR A 100 -3.30 -12.17 -16.68
N ASP A 101 -3.20 -11.46 -17.81
CA ASP A 101 -2.06 -11.56 -18.73
C ASP A 101 -0.75 -11.09 -18.05
N LEU A 102 -0.80 -10.05 -17.21
CA LEU A 102 0.35 -9.57 -16.43
C LEU A 102 0.81 -10.61 -15.39
N GLN A 103 -0.11 -11.14 -14.58
CA GLN A 103 0.20 -12.11 -13.54
C GLN A 103 0.66 -13.45 -14.11
N GLU A 104 0.23 -13.82 -15.33
CA GLU A 104 0.74 -14.99 -16.02
C GLU A 104 2.25 -14.87 -16.27
N ILE A 105 2.75 -13.68 -16.60
CA ILE A 105 4.17 -13.43 -16.87
C ILE A 105 4.96 -13.17 -15.59
N SER A 106 4.46 -12.31 -14.70
CA SER A 106 5.18 -11.89 -13.51
C SER A 106 5.16 -12.93 -12.39
N LYS A 107 4.11 -13.77 -12.34
CA LYS A 107 3.75 -14.61 -11.19
C LYS A 107 3.57 -13.81 -9.89
N ASP A 108 3.39 -12.50 -10.00
CA ASP A 108 3.27 -11.56 -8.90
C ASP A 108 1.80 -11.16 -8.70
N LYS A 109 1.20 -11.69 -7.62
CA LYS A 109 -0.21 -11.42 -7.29
C LYS A 109 -0.47 -10.02 -6.73
N HIS A 110 0.57 -9.24 -6.44
CA HIS A 110 0.44 -7.86 -5.98
C HIS A 110 0.28 -6.88 -7.15
N LEU A 111 0.67 -7.29 -8.37
CA LEU A 111 0.48 -6.51 -9.58
C LEU A 111 -0.91 -6.74 -10.16
N GLY A 112 -1.68 -5.66 -10.33
CA GLY A 112 -3.00 -5.72 -10.97
C GLY A 112 -3.43 -4.38 -11.53
N VAL A 113 -4.37 -4.42 -12.47
CA VAL A 113 -5.02 -3.27 -13.11
C VAL A 113 -6.45 -3.21 -12.58
N ARG A 114 -6.92 -2.02 -12.21
CA ARG A 114 -8.28 -1.81 -11.71
C ARG A 114 -8.87 -0.55 -12.33
N GLN A 115 -10.17 -0.60 -12.61
CA GLN A 115 -10.94 0.60 -12.87
C GLN A 115 -11.10 1.37 -11.56
N VAL A 116 -10.79 2.68 -11.60
CA VAL A 116 -10.95 3.59 -10.46
C VAL A 116 -11.80 4.79 -10.87
N THR A 117 -12.51 5.39 -9.92
CA THR A 117 -13.27 6.63 -10.16
C THR A 117 -12.36 7.85 -9.97
N PRO A 118 -12.66 9.00 -10.61
CA PRO A 118 -11.92 10.24 -10.35
C PRO A 118 -11.90 10.62 -8.87
N GLU A 119 -13.03 10.45 -8.17
CA GLU A 119 -13.14 10.67 -6.73
C GLU A 119 -12.23 9.75 -5.92
N PHE A 120 -12.13 8.47 -6.29
CA PHE A 120 -11.17 7.55 -5.66
C PHE A 120 -9.73 8.05 -5.86
N VAL A 121 -9.39 8.48 -7.07
CA VAL A 121 -8.06 9.01 -7.36
C VAL A 121 -7.78 10.27 -6.55
N GLU A 122 -8.73 11.20 -6.47
CA GLU A 122 -8.59 12.44 -5.71
C GLU A 122 -8.43 12.17 -4.21
N ASN A 123 -9.25 11.28 -3.64
CA ASN A 123 -9.17 10.93 -2.22
C ASN A 123 -7.92 10.12 -1.88
N TYR A 124 -7.44 9.26 -2.78
CA TYR A 124 -6.28 8.41 -2.53
C TYR A 124 -4.95 9.12 -2.81
N LEU A 125 -4.93 10.04 -3.78
CA LEU A 125 -3.73 10.82 -4.15
C LEU A 125 -3.65 12.18 -3.47
N GLY A 126 -4.77 12.70 -3.00
CA GLY A 126 -4.84 13.90 -2.20
C GLY A 126 -4.26 13.66 -0.81
N ASP A 127 -3.43 14.59 -0.31
CA ASP A 127 -3.25 14.75 1.13
C ASP A 127 -4.42 15.61 1.64
N THR A 128 -5.64 15.16 1.33
CA THR A 128 -6.90 15.93 1.42
C THR A 128 -7.57 15.76 2.77
N LEU A 129 -6.97 15.02 3.70
CA LEU A 129 -7.45 14.99 5.07
C LEU A 129 -7.33 16.40 5.65
N THR A 130 -8.45 16.93 6.13
CA THR A 130 -8.47 18.14 6.93
C THR A 130 -7.80 17.85 8.28
N ASP A 131 -7.34 18.90 8.95
CA ASP A 131 -6.76 18.73 10.29
C ASP A 131 -7.79 18.12 11.26
N ASP A 132 -9.06 18.52 11.17
CA ASP A 132 -10.16 17.91 11.93
C ASP A 132 -10.30 16.40 11.69
N ALA A 133 -10.13 15.94 10.44
CA ALA A 133 -10.19 14.52 10.10
C ALA A 133 -8.97 13.74 10.64
N ARG A 134 -7.78 14.37 10.67
CA ARG A 134 -6.58 13.77 11.28
C ARG A 134 -6.74 13.65 12.80
N GLU A 135 -7.28 14.67 13.45
CA GLU A 135 -7.56 14.66 14.89
C GLU A 135 -8.63 13.61 15.25
N GLU A 136 -9.68 13.46 14.44
CA GLU A 136 -10.67 12.41 14.62
C GLU A 136 -10.08 11.00 14.46
N ASP A 137 -9.22 10.79 13.45
CA ASP A 137 -8.49 9.53 13.28
C ASP A 137 -7.60 9.22 14.49
N LEU A 138 -6.86 10.22 14.99
CA LEU A 138 -6.00 10.06 16.17
C LEU A 138 -6.84 9.68 17.40
N ARG A 139 -7.94 10.40 17.68
CA ARG A 139 -8.84 10.06 18.80
C ARG A 139 -9.38 8.64 18.71
N ARG A 140 -9.70 8.17 17.50
CA ARG A 140 -10.15 6.79 17.27
C ARG A 140 -9.06 5.77 17.56
N LYS A 141 -7.81 6.06 17.19
CA LYS A 141 -6.65 5.20 17.49
C LYS A 141 -6.35 5.17 18.98
N GLU A 142 -6.34 6.32 19.65
CA GLU A 142 -6.16 6.44 21.09
C GLU A 142 -7.23 5.66 21.87
N TYR A 143 -8.50 5.77 21.47
CA TYR A 143 -9.60 5.03 22.08
C TYR A 143 -9.38 3.50 22.07
N LYS A 144 -8.64 2.99 21.10
CA LYS A 144 -8.31 1.56 20.96
C LYS A 144 -6.91 1.21 21.48
N ASN A 145 -6.23 2.13 22.17
CA ASN A 145 -4.82 2.01 22.53
C ASN A 145 -3.95 1.62 21.32
N PHE A 146 -4.19 2.23 20.15
CA PHE A 146 -3.43 1.95 18.92
C PHE A 146 -3.45 0.46 18.56
N ASP A 147 -4.60 -0.19 18.80
CA ASP A 147 -4.86 -1.63 18.64
C ASP A 147 -3.98 -2.57 19.50
N PHE A 148 -3.36 -2.08 20.57
CA PHE A 148 -2.84 -2.93 21.64
C PHE A 148 -4.01 -3.42 22.51
N ILE A 149 -4.47 -4.64 22.20
CA ILE A 149 -5.72 -5.20 22.74
C ILE A 149 -5.54 -5.78 24.13
N LYS A 150 -4.42 -6.44 24.39
CA LYS A 150 -4.20 -7.17 25.64
C LYS A 150 -2.73 -7.30 25.99
N VAL A 151 -2.44 -7.04 27.25
CA VAL A 151 -1.14 -7.30 27.89
C VAL A 151 -1.44 -8.06 29.18
N GLU A 152 -0.91 -9.27 29.32
CA GLU A 152 -1.18 -10.13 30.47
C GLU A 152 0.06 -10.93 30.86
N ARG A 153 0.25 -11.13 32.16
CA ARG A 153 1.19 -12.11 32.70
C ARG A 153 0.40 -13.33 33.17
N LEU A 154 0.58 -14.45 32.48
CA LEU A 154 -0.05 -15.73 32.75
C LEU A 154 0.72 -16.51 33.84
N ASN A 155 0.09 -17.58 34.34
CA ASN A 155 0.72 -18.52 35.27
C ASN A 155 2.00 -19.12 34.65
N GLY A 156 3.01 -19.36 35.49
CA GLY A 156 4.31 -19.86 35.02
C GLY A 156 5.21 -18.78 34.40
N ASN A 157 4.94 -17.50 34.70
CA ASN A 157 5.74 -16.36 34.23
C ASN A 157 5.79 -16.21 32.70
N VAL A 158 4.67 -16.53 32.04
CA VAL A 158 4.51 -16.37 30.59
C VAL A 158 3.83 -15.04 30.30
N GLY A 159 4.46 -14.19 29.49
CA GLY A 159 3.86 -12.97 28.95
C GLY A 159 2.95 -13.28 27.77
N TYR A 160 1.85 -12.55 27.66
CA TYR A 160 0.96 -12.59 26.51
C TYR A 160 0.68 -11.17 26.05
N LEU A 161 1.05 -10.88 24.80
CA LEU A 161 0.87 -9.60 24.13
C LEU A 161 0.00 -9.80 22.89
N LYS A 162 -1.15 -9.13 22.82
CA LYS A 162 -2.02 -9.13 21.64
C LYS A 162 -2.18 -7.72 21.11
N PHE A 163 -1.92 -7.55 19.81
CA PHE A 163 -2.23 -6.34 19.07
C PHE A 163 -2.61 -6.65 17.63
N ASN A 164 -3.51 -5.85 17.07
CA ASN A 164 -4.18 -6.17 15.80
C ASN A 164 -3.73 -5.30 14.61
N SER A 165 -2.85 -4.34 14.83
CA SER A 165 -2.22 -3.56 13.76
C SER A 165 -0.84 -3.06 14.18
N PHE A 166 0.01 -2.78 13.19
CA PHE A 166 1.25 -2.05 13.38
C PHE A 166 0.99 -0.57 13.08
N GLU A 167 0.58 0.22 14.08
CA GLU A 167 0.41 1.68 13.91
C GLU A 167 1.76 2.38 13.65
N GLU A 168 1.76 3.66 13.25
CA GLU A 168 3.02 4.42 13.17
C GLU A 168 3.68 4.49 14.55
N ALA A 169 4.99 4.21 14.63
CA ALA A 169 5.72 4.25 15.91
C ALA A 169 5.73 5.66 16.54
N GLU A 170 5.66 6.72 15.74
CA GLU A 170 5.52 8.10 16.23
C GLU A 170 4.21 8.31 17.01
N THR A 171 3.15 7.60 16.62
CA THR A 171 1.81 7.74 17.18
C THR A 171 1.54 6.72 18.28
N GLY A 172 1.76 5.43 18.00
CA GLY A 172 1.46 4.33 18.93
C GLY A 172 2.66 3.84 19.75
N GLY A 173 3.86 4.35 19.52
CA GLY A 173 5.10 3.80 20.08
C GLY A 173 5.12 3.77 21.60
N ALA A 174 4.63 4.83 22.26
CA ALA A 174 4.58 4.88 23.72
C ALA A 174 3.74 3.74 24.33
N THR A 175 2.66 3.34 23.66
CA THR A 175 1.82 2.20 24.10
C THR A 175 2.56 0.87 23.93
N ALA A 176 3.28 0.70 22.83
CA ALA A 176 4.13 -0.47 22.61
C ALA A 176 5.23 -0.58 23.68
N VAL A 177 5.91 0.53 23.97
CA VAL A 177 6.93 0.63 25.03
C VAL A 177 6.34 0.23 26.38
N ALA A 178 5.18 0.79 26.76
CA ALA A 178 4.54 0.47 28.04
C ALA A 178 4.18 -1.03 28.15
N ALA A 179 3.65 -1.62 27.07
CA ALA A 179 3.29 -3.04 27.02
C ALA A 179 4.51 -3.96 27.16
N LEU A 180 5.58 -3.67 26.42
CA LEU A 180 6.81 -4.47 26.44
C LEU A 180 7.54 -4.32 27.79
N ASN A 181 7.57 -3.11 28.37
CA ASN A 181 8.15 -2.89 29.68
C ASN A 181 7.38 -3.60 30.80
N PHE A 182 6.05 -3.69 30.70
CA PHE A 182 5.25 -4.49 31.63
C PHE A 182 5.59 -5.98 31.59
N LEU A 183 6.00 -6.49 30.42
CA LEU A 183 6.33 -7.90 30.18
C LEU A 183 7.83 -8.21 30.29
N ALA A 184 8.67 -7.24 30.63
CA ALA A 184 10.13 -7.32 30.57
C ALA A 184 10.81 -8.45 31.35
N HIS A 185 10.12 -9.07 32.30
CA HIS A 185 10.68 -10.07 33.22
C HIS A 185 9.97 -11.42 33.13
N VAL A 186 9.27 -11.67 32.02
CA VAL A 186 8.68 -12.98 31.71
C VAL A 186 9.77 -13.93 31.22
N ASP A 187 9.59 -15.22 31.45
CA ASP A 187 10.52 -16.25 30.95
C ASP A 187 10.21 -16.61 29.48
N VAL A 188 8.93 -16.51 29.10
CA VAL A 188 8.41 -16.80 27.77
C VAL A 188 7.44 -15.68 27.38
N LEU A 189 7.45 -15.23 26.13
CA LEU A 189 6.54 -14.21 25.62
C LEU A 189 5.78 -14.71 24.39
N ILE A 190 4.46 -14.83 24.51
CA ILE A 190 3.57 -15.11 23.39
C ILE A 190 3.13 -13.78 22.76
N ILE A 191 3.45 -13.59 21.48
CA ILE A 191 2.93 -12.47 20.67
C ILE A 191 1.80 -12.97 19.76
N ASP A 192 0.56 -12.60 20.07
CA ASP A 192 -0.62 -13.02 19.31
C ASP A 192 -0.95 -12.04 18.18
N LEU A 193 -0.60 -12.44 16.96
CA LEU A 193 -0.85 -11.71 15.71
C LEU A 193 -1.97 -12.33 14.86
N ARG A 194 -2.78 -13.25 15.39
CA ARG A 194 -3.78 -14.01 14.59
C ARG A 194 -4.82 -13.13 13.90
N ASP A 195 -5.14 -11.98 14.51
CA ASP A 195 -6.09 -10.99 13.98
C ASP A 195 -5.37 -9.74 13.46
N ASN A 196 -4.04 -9.81 13.28
CA ASN A 196 -3.24 -8.66 12.88
C ASN A 196 -3.25 -8.47 11.37
N GLY A 197 -3.69 -7.28 10.92
CA GLY A 197 -3.80 -6.93 9.50
C GLY A 197 -2.54 -6.35 8.86
N GLY A 198 -1.44 -6.24 9.61
CA GLY A 198 -0.23 -5.54 9.19
C GLY A 198 -0.23 -4.08 9.61
N GLY A 199 0.50 -3.24 8.86
CA GLY A 199 0.62 -1.81 9.12
C GLY A 199 2.01 -1.29 8.79
N GLU A 200 2.52 -0.42 9.65
CA GLU A 200 3.68 0.42 9.42
C GLU A 200 5.01 -0.25 9.83
N PRO A 201 6.02 -0.26 8.93
CA PRO A 201 7.34 -0.81 9.24
C PRO A 201 8.04 -0.19 10.45
N SER A 202 7.71 1.05 10.80
CA SER A 202 8.29 1.75 11.94
C SER A 202 7.98 1.07 13.28
N MET A 203 6.77 0.53 13.46
CA MET A 203 6.40 -0.20 14.67
C MET A 203 7.02 -1.60 14.70
N ILE A 204 7.12 -2.26 13.56
CA ILE A 204 7.87 -3.52 13.43
C ILE A 204 9.31 -3.28 13.89
N GLN A 205 9.95 -2.21 13.42
CA GLN A 205 11.30 -1.83 13.84
C GLN A 205 11.39 -1.60 15.35
N LEU A 206 10.47 -0.83 15.94
CA LEU A 206 10.45 -0.55 17.38
C LEU A 206 10.29 -1.84 18.22
N ILE A 207 9.24 -2.63 17.97
CA ILE A 207 8.95 -3.85 18.74
C ILE A 207 10.09 -4.85 18.62
N THR A 208 10.54 -5.10 17.39
CA THR A 208 11.64 -6.05 17.14
C THR A 208 12.90 -5.63 17.87
N SER A 209 13.14 -4.33 18.04
CA SER A 209 14.32 -3.83 18.75
C SER A 209 14.41 -4.29 20.20
N TYR A 210 13.31 -4.65 20.87
CA TYR A 210 13.38 -5.17 22.24
C TYR A 210 13.99 -6.58 22.31
N PHE A 211 14.01 -7.34 21.22
CA PHE A 211 14.42 -8.76 21.19
C PHE A 211 15.85 -8.99 20.69
N PHE A 212 16.65 -7.93 20.51
CA PHE A 212 18.05 -8.03 20.07
C PHE A 212 18.96 -7.22 20.97
N ASP A 213 20.16 -7.73 21.28
CA ASP A 213 21.15 -7.04 22.11
C ASP A 213 21.85 -5.88 21.41
N TYR A 214 21.97 -5.97 20.08
CA TYR A 214 22.68 -5.01 19.25
C TYR A 214 21.89 -4.72 17.97
N PRO A 215 22.21 -3.63 17.25
CA PRO A 215 21.61 -3.35 15.95
C PRO A 215 21.78 -4.52 14.97
N VAL A 216 20.67 -5.04 14.47
CA VAL A 216 20.59 -6.13 13.49
C VAL A 216 19.84 -5.63 12.26
N HIS A 217 20.33 -5.99 11.08
CA HIS A 217 19.67 -5.68 9.82
C HIS A 217 18.39 -6.52 9.71
N LEU A 218 17.23 -5.86 9.63
CA LEU A 218 15.94 -6.53 9.54
C LEU A 218 15.60 -6.87 8.09
N ASN A 219 15.57 -5.85 7.24
CA ASN A 219 15.23 -5.98 5.84
C ASN A 219 15.70 -4.77 5.02
N SER A 220 15.60 -4.92 3.71
CA SER A 220 15.90 -3.87 2.73
C SER A 220 14.78 -3.79 1.72
N PHE A 221 14.36 -2.57 1.38
CA PHE A 221 13.51 -2.29 0.24
C PHE A 221 14.34 -1.67 -0.88
N TYR A 222 14.35 -2.33 -2.04
CA TYR A 222 14.82 -1.71 -3.27
C TYR A 222 13.67 -0.93 -3.90
N ILE A 223 13.88 0.38 -4.08
CA ILE A 223 12.90 1.30 -4.64
C ILE A 223 13.36 1.65 -6.05
N ARG A 224 12.79 0.96 -7.04
CA ARG A 224 13.18 1.02 -8.45
C ARG A 224 13.21 2.43 -9.02
N GLN A 225 12.19 3.24 -8.74
CA GLN A 225 12.06 4.57 -9.31
C GLN A 225 13.16 5.52 -8.81
N LEU A 226 13.61 5.33 -7.57
CA LEU A 226 14.67 6.12 -6.96
C LEU A 226 16.05 5.49 -7.14
N ASP A 227 16.11 4.28 -7.72
CA ASP A 227 17.28 3.41 -7.76
C ASP A 227 18.04 3.38 -6.42
N SER A 228 17.29 3.12 -5.34
CA SER A 228 17.83 3.23 -3.99
C SER A 228 17.43 2.03 -3.13
N ILE A 229 18.28 1.73 -2.15
CA ILE A 229 17.99 0.74 -1.12
C ILE A 229 17.72 1.48 0.18
N GLN A 230 16.52 1.27 0.72
CA GLN A 230 16.19 1.67 2.08
C GLN A 230 16.38 0.45 2.99
N GLN A 231 17.19 0.60 4.02
CA GLN A 231 17.45 -0.45 5.00
C GLN A 231 16.72 -0.15 6.31
N PHE A 232 16.25 -1.20 6.97
CA PHE A 232 15.71 -1.14 8.31
C PHE A 232 16.59 -1.99 9.22
N TRP A 233 16.91 -1.41 10.37
CA TRP A 233 17.79 -2.00 11.38
C TRP A 233 17.09 -1.90 12.73
N THR A 234 17.31 -2.84 13.65
CA THR A 234 16.89 -2.63 15.04
C THR A 234 17.57 -1.40 15.62
N GLN A 235 16.87 -0.72 16.54
CA GLN A 235 17.32 0.48 17.20
C GLN A 235 18.43 0.14 18.19
N ALA A 236 19.51 0.95 18.18
CA ALA A 236 20.60 0.82 19.13
C ALA A 236 20.15 1.06 20.58
N TYR A 237 19.06 1.79 20.76
CA TYR A 237 18.44 2.06 22.05
C TYR A 237 16.93 1.84 21.96
N VAL A 238 16.35 1.30 23.03
CA VAL A 238 14.91 1.25 23.29
C VAL A 238 14.66 1.76 24.71
N GLU A 239 13.48 2.30 24.97
CA GLU A 239 13.13 2.78 26.30
C GLU A 239 12.72 1.62 27.22
N GLY A 240 13.60 1.26 28.15
CA GLY A 240 13.36 0.17 29.10
C GLY A 240 14.27 -1.04 28.83
N PRO A 241 14.06 -2.15 29.56
CA PRO A 241 14.87 -3.35 29.42
C PRO A 241 14.63 -4.05 28.08
N ARG A 242 15.71 -4.63 27.53
CA ARG A 242 15.63 -5.57 26.41
C ARG A 242 15.19 -6.94 26.91
N MET A 243 14.56 -7.70 26.03
CA MET A 243 14.12 -9.08 26.19
C MET A 243 14.83 -9.97 25.15
N SER A 244 16.14 -9.79 24.97
CA SER A 244 16.93 -10.54 23.98
C SER A 244 17.05 -12.04 24.29
N ASP A 245 16.93 -12.41 25.57
CA ASP A 245 16.99 -13.80 26.04
C ASP A 245 15.60 -14.44 26.25
N VAL A 246 14.50 -13.74 25.93
CA VAL A 246 13.15 -14.28 26.12
C VAL A 246 12.84 -15.37 25.10
N ASP A 247 12.16 -16.43 25.52
CA ASP A 247 11.66 -17.46 24.60
C ASP A 247 10.37 -16.95 23.92
N LEU A 248 10.30 -17.00 22.58
CA LEU A 248 9.23 -16.42 21.74
C LEU A 248 8.39 -17.49 21.03
#